data_AF-A0A7W7QNS0-F1
#
_entry.id   AF-A0A7W7QNS0-F1
#
_cell.length_a   1.000
_cell.length_b   1.000
_cell.length_c   1.000
_cell.angle_alpha   90.00
_cell.angle_beta   90.00
_cell.angle_gamma   90.00
#
_symmetry.space_group_name_H-M   'P 1'
#
loop_
_entity.id
_entity.type
_entity.pdbx_description
1 polymer ?
#
loop_
_entity_poly.entity_id
_entity_poly.type
_entity_poly.pdbx_seq_one_letter_code
_entity_poly.pdbx_strand_id
1 'polypeptide(L)' 'MTDDEYERRVLDVLTSTHPGWYYQQRDLPGLPRWWATRYYPLRPDQRKAGARDVLGRTTLHGLIRALAHHDKILHNLRY' A
#
# COMPACT_ATOMS: atom_id res chain seq x y z
N MET A 1 6.41 -1.13 -24.27
CA MET A 1 6.00 -1.46 -22.90
C MET A 1 4.55 -1.05 -22.79
N THR A 2 3.65 -2.01 -22.63
CA THR A 2 2.22 -1.72 -22.41
C THR A 2 2.01 -1.25 -20.97
N ASP A 3 0.90 -0.54 -20.71
CA ASP A 3 0.54 -0.13 -19.34
C ASP A 3 0.49 -1.35 -18.39
N ASP A 4 0.00 -2.50 -18.86
CA ASP A 4 -0.03 -3.76 -18.11
C ASP A 4 1.36 -4.29 -17.71
N GLU A 5 2.36 -4.17 -18.59
CA GLU A 5 3.74 -4.60 -18.31
C GLU A 5 4.40 -3.69 -17.27
N TYR A 6 4.13 -2.39 -17.35
CA TYR A 6 4.60 -1.43 -16.37
C TYR A 6 3.97 -1.68 -14.99
N GLU A 7 2.66 -1.87 -14.93
CA GLU A 7 1.94 -2.13 -13.68
C GLU A 7 2.42 -3.42 -13.00
N ARG A 8 2.60 -4.52 -13.76
CA ARG A 8 3.16 -5.77 -13.22
C ARG A 8 4.52 -5.56 -12.58
N ARG A 9 5.44 -4.87 -13.27
CA ARG A 9 6.78 -4.61 -12.74
C ARG A 9 6.74 -3.80 -11.45
N VAL A 10 5.85 -2.81 -11.36
CA VAL A 10 5.71 -2.00 -10.15
C VAL A 10 5.12 -2.82 -9.00
N LEU A 11 4.15 -3.70 -9.28
CA LEU A 11 3.60 -4.61 -8.26
C LEU A 11 4.63 -5.61 -7.74
N ASP A 12 5.49 -6.14 -8.61
CA ASP A 12 6.60 -7.03 -8.20
C ASP A 12 7.55 -6.30 -7.24
N VAL A 13 7.94 -5.07 -7.58
CA VAL A 13 8.78 -4.23 -6.71
C VAL A 13 8.08 -3.98 -5.37
N LEU A 14 6.81 -3.58 -5.38
CA LEU A 14 6.03 -3.32 -4.17
C LEU A 14 5.93 -4.56 -3.26
N THR A 15 5.72 -5.73 -3.86
CA THR A 15 5.63 -7.01 -3.13
C THR A 15 6.97 -7.36 -2.50
N SER A 16 8.09 -7.05 -3.17
CA SER A 16 9.43 -7.22 -2.60
C SER A 16 9.78 -6.19 -1.52
N THR A 17 9.35 -4.93 -1.65
CA THR A 17 9.71 -3.85 -0.71
C THR A 17 8.78 -3.79 0.50
N HIS A 18 7.52 -4.19 0.36
CA HIS A 18 6.55 -4.20 1.46
C HIS A 18 5.83 -5.56 1.55
N PRO A 19 6.53 -6.65 1.92
CA PRO A 19 5.99 -8.03 1.92
C PRO A 19 4.82 -8.24 2.90
N GLY A 20 4.55 -7.28 3.79
CA GLY A 20 3.41 -7.30 4.71
C GLY A 20 2.07 -6.88 4.10
N TRP A 21 2.01 -6.61 2.79
CA TRP A 21 0.84 -6.05 2.12
C TRP A 21 0.37 -6.90 0.93
N TYR A 22 -0.94 -7.00 0.78
CA TYR A 22 -1.64 -7.53 -0.37
C TYR A 22 -2.17 -6.38 -1.23
N TYR A 23 -1.96 -6.46 -2.55
CA TYR A 23 -2.35 -5.42 -3.49
C TYR A 23 -3.51 -5.86 -4.36
N GLN A 24 -4.50 -4.97 -4.55
CA GLN A 24 -5.65 -5.23 -5.39
C GLN A 24 -6.10 -3.95 -6.11
N GLN A 25 -6.29 -4.04 -7.42
CA GLN A 25 -7.05 -3.03 -8.16
C GLN A 25 -8.54 -3.36 -8.05
N ARG A 26 -9.34 -2.36 -7.68
CA ARG A 26 -10.79 -2.45 -7.65
C ARG A 26 -11.38 -1.45 -8.62
N ASP A 27 -12.14 -1.97 -9.58
CA ASP A 27 -12.92 -1.16 -10.49
C ASP A 27 -14.23 -0.80 -9.80
N LEU A 28 -14.22 0.35 -9.14
CA LEU A 28 -15.44 0.99 -8.66
C LEU A 28 -16.04 1.81 -9.80
N PRO A 29 -17.38 1.97 -9.88
CA PRO A 29 -18.02 2.74 -10.94
C PRO A 29 -17.37 4.13 -11.06
N GLY A 30 -16.64 4.33 -12.16
CA GLY A 30 -16.05 5.62 -12.55
C GLY A 30 -14.58 5.85 -12.20
N LEU A 31 -13.91 5.08 -11.33
CA LEU A 31 -12.48 5.27 -11.05
C LEU A 31 -11.79 3.97 -10.61
N PRO A 32 -10.79 3.45 -11.37
CA PRO A 32 -9.94 2.39 -10.87
C PRO A 32 -9.23 2.87 -9.61
N ARG A 33 -9.24 2.05 -8.55
CA ARG A 33 -8.51 2.34 -7.31
C ARG A 33 -7.63 1.17 -6.93
N TRP A 34 -6.39 1.48 -6.59
CA TRP A 34 -5.43 0.56 -6.01
C TRP A 34 -5.59 0.54 -4.50
N TRP A 35 -5.67 -0.67 -3.95
CA TRP A 35 -5.79 -0.94 -2.53
C TRP A 35 -4.57 -1.76 -2.09
N ALA A 36 -3.99 -1.38 -0.97
CA ALA A 36 -3.05 -2.20 -0.23
C ALA A 36 -3.68 -2.57 1.12
N THR A 37 -3.74 -3.85 1.44
CA THR A 37 -4.27 -4.38 2.70
C THR A 37 -3.19 -5.16 3.41
N ARG A 38 -2.95 -4.89 4.69
CA ARG A 38 -1.94 -5.65 5.45
C ARG A 38 -2.40 -7.08 5.69
N TYR A 39 -1.47 -8.03 5.59
CA TYR A 39 -1.70 -9.42 6.01
C TYR A 39 -1.85 -9.53 7.53
N TYR A 40 -1.10 -8.73 8.28
CA TYR A 40 -1.10 -8.75 9.73
C TYR A 40 -1.72 -7.47 10.29
N PRO A 41 -2.69 -7.60 11.23
CA PRO A 41 -3.36 -6.45 11.81
C PRO A 41 -2.37 -5.59 12.61
N LEU A 42 -2.55 -4.28 12.51
CA LEU A 42 -1.78 -3.32 13.29
C LEU A 42 -2.11 -3.41 14.78
N ARG A 43 -1.07 -3.27 15.60
CA ARG A 43 -1.19 -3.15 17.06
C ARG A 43 -1.88 -1.84 17.46
N PRO A 44 -2.49 -1.74 18.66
CA PRO A 44 -3.23 -0.54 19.08
C PRO A 44 -2.39 0.75 19.10
N ASP A 45 -1.14 0.66 19.53
CA ASP A 45 -0.14 1.73 19.53
C ASP A 45 0.16 2.25 18.12
N GLN A 46 0.30 1.33 17.15
CA GLN A 46 0.51 1.68 15.74
C GLN A 46 -0.69 2.40 15.14
N ARG A 47 -1.90 1.95 15.46
CA ARG A 47 -3.14 2.62 15.04
C ARG A 47 -3.25 4.02 15.65
N LYS A 48 -2.87 4.17 16.91
CA LYS A 48 -2.87 5.46 17.62
C LYS A 48 -1.89 6.45 16.99
N ALA A 49 -0.77 5.97 16.45
CA ALA A 49 0.18 6.78 15.68
C ALA A 49 -0.28 7.13 14.26
N GLY A 50 -1.47 6.68 13.84
CA GLY A 50 -2.04 6.99 12.53
C GLY A 50 -1.80 5.94 11.46
N ALA A 51 -1.19 4.80 11.78
CA ALA A 51 -1.06 3.70 10.84
C ALA A 51 -2.44 3.07 10.53
N ARG A 52 -2.63 2.62 9.28
CA ARG A 52 -3.87 2.01 8.78
C ARG A 52 -3.66 0.60 8.25
N ASP A 53 -4.61 -0.30 8.48
CA ASP A 53 -4.56 -1.67 7.94
C ASP A 53 -4.83 -1.71 6.42
N VAL A 54 -5.51 -0.69 5.90
CA VAL A 54 -5.89 -0.58 4.48
C VAL A 54 -5.54 0.82 3.97
N LEU A 55 -4.92 0.88 2.78
CA LEU A 55 -4.59 2.10 2.06
C LEU A 55 -5.19 2.05 0.66
N GLY A 56 -6.06 3.00 0.31
CA GLY A 56 -6.68 3.11 -1.02
C GLY A 56 -6.24 4.38 -1.74
N ARG A 57 -5.86 4.28 -3.00
CA ARG A 57 -5.44 5.40 -3.86
C ARG A 57 -5.93 5.23 -5.30
N THR A 58 -6.13 6.33 -6.00
CA THR A 58 -6.59 6.33 -7.41
C THR A 58 -5.49 5.91 -8.38
N THR A 59 -4.22 6.10 -8.02
CA THR A 59 -3.08 5.71 -8.85
C THR A 59 -2.09 4.86 -8.07
N LEU A 60 -1.37 4.00 -8.78
CA LEU A 60 -0.31 3.16 -8.21
C LEU A 60 0.79 4.00 -7.57
N HIS A 61 1.16 5.13 -8.19
CA HIS A 61 2.13 6.08 -7.63
C HIS A 61 1.66 6.70 -6.31
N GLY A 62 0.37 7.04 -6.23
CA GLY A 62 -0.22 7.51 -4.98
C GLY A 62 -0.16 6.44 -3.88
N LEU A 63 -0.31 5.17 -4.25
CA LEU A 63 -0.21 4.04 -3.32
C LEU A 63 1.22 3.87 -2.81
N ILE A 64 2.23 3.93 -3.68
CA ILE A 64 3.66 3.86 -3.29
C ILE A 64 3.99 4.94 -2.25
N ARG A 65 3.59 6.20 -2.51
CA ARG A 65 3.81 7.31 -1.55
C ARG A 65 3.09 7.08 -0.22
N ALA A 66 1.88 6.52 -0.25
CA ALA A 66 1.13 6.20 0.95
C ALA A 66 1.81 5.10 1.78
N LEU A 67 2.35 4.07 1.12
CA LEU A 67 3.10 2.99 1.77
C LEU A 67 4.39 3.49 2.40
N ALA A 68 5.19 4.29 1.67
CA ALA A 68 6.43 4.85 2.21
C ALA A 68 6.18 5.73 3.45
N HIS A 69 5.11 6.54 3.43
CA HIS A 69 4.72 7.31 4.60
C HIS A 69 4.27 6.43 5.77
N HIS A 70 3.50 5.37 5.49
CA HIS A 70 3.04 4.42 6.50
C HIS A 70 4.21 3.68 7.15
N ASP A 71 5.16 3.20 6.35
CA ASP A 71 6.36 2.55 6.86
C ASP A 71 7.20 3.48 7.72
N LYS A 72 7.27 4.78 7.39
CA LYS A 72 7.91 5.78 8.25
C LYS A 72 7.24 5.88 9.63
N ILE A 73 5.90 5.87 9.68
CA ILE A 73 5.15 5.86 10.95
C ILE A 73 5.50 4.61 11.76
N LEU A 74 5.48 3.44 11.11
CA LEU A 74 5.77 2.17 11.80
C LEU A 74 7.23 2.06 12.24
N HIS A 75 8.17 2.57 11.45
CA HIS A 75 9.58 2.59 11.79
C HIS A 75 9.84 3.45 13.03
N ASN A 76 9.20 4.63 13.10
CA ASN A 76 9.32 5.54 14.25
C ASN A 76 8.75 4.98 15.57
N LEU A 77 7.98 3.89 15.52
CA LEU A 77 7.46 3.21 16.71
C LEU A 77 8.31 2.01 17.14
N ARG A 78 9.22 1.55 16.28
CA ARG A 78 10.15 0.44 16.59
C ARG A 78 11.39 0.91 17.35
N TYR A 79 11.68 2.21 17.33
CA TYR A 79 12.76 2.89 18.04
C TYR A 79 12.15 3.80 19.11
#